data_AF-A0A955X4L0-F1
#
_entry.id   AF-A0A955X4L0-F1
#
_cell.length_a   1.000
_cell.length_b   1.000
_cell.length_c   1.000
_cell.angle_alpha   90.00
_cell.angle_beta   90.00
_cell.angle_gamma   90.00
#
_symmetry.space_group_name_H-M   'P 1'
#
loop_
_entity.id
_entity.type
_entity.pdbx_description
1 polymer ?
#
loop_
_entity_poly.entity_id
_entity_poly.type
_entity_poly.pdbx_seq_one_letter_code
_entity_poly.pdbx_strand_id
1 'polypeptide(L)'
;MGEPVTIAGVVDSLGAGMGITIDTVDGLETVYGLGPVWYWFRNDMARPVVGDAVEVVVTEISTSEYPVILSITVNGDTLDLRDPVTCRPLW
;
A
#
# COMPACT_ATOMS: atom_id res chain seq x y z
N MET A 1 13.60 -10.93 3.66
CA MET A 1 12.25 -10.36 3.43
C MET A 1 11.30 -11.20 4.24
N GLY A 2 10.26 -10.58 4.79
CA GLY A 2 9.20 -11.31 5.49
C GLY A 2 8.25 -12.01 4.50
N GLU A 3 7.44 -12.92 5.02
CA GLU A 3 6.31 -13.44 4.25
C GLU A 3 5.32 -12.30 3.97
N PRO A 4 4.77 -12.21 2.74
CA PRO A 4 3.74 -11.22 2.45
C PRO A 4 2.50 -11.40 3.32
N VAL A 5 1.96 -10.30 3.83
CA VAL A 5 0.74 -10.25 4.65
C VAL A 5 -0.28 -9.36 3.94
N THR A 6 -1.53 -9.81 3.92
CA THR A 6 -2.65 -9.01 3.41
C THR A 6 -3.32 -8.27 4.55
N ILE A 7 -3.50 -6.95 4.39
CA ILE A 7 -4.23 -6.09 5.31
C ILE A 7 -5.41 -5.49 4.54
N ALA A 8 -6.62 -5.61 5.08
CA ALA A 8 -7.83 -5.08 4.48
C ALA A 8 -8.57 -4.18 5.48
N GLY A 9 -9.13 -3.09 4.98
CA GLY A 9 -9.86 -2.14 5.82
C GLY A 9 -10.25 -0.88 5.06
N VAL A 10 -10.50 0.19 5.81
CA VAL A 10 -10.86 1.50 5.26
C VAL A 10 -9.71 2.47 5.47
N VAL A 11 -9.43 3.33 4.49
CA VAL A 11 -8.41 4.36 4.66
C VAL A 11 -8.85 5.37 5.71
N ASP A 12 -8.14 5.40 6.83
CA ASP A 12 -8.36 6.37 7.91
C ASP A 12 -7.64 7.69 7.63
N SER A 13 -6.36 7.61 7.26
CA SER A 13 -5.53 8.78 7.03
C SER A 13 -4.41 8.52 6.03
N LEU A 14 -4.01 9.57 5.32
CA LEU A 14 -2.87 9.57 4.41
C LEU A 14 -1.75 10.42 5.02
N GLY A 15 -0.66 9.77 5.41
CA GLY A 15 0.46 10.41 6.08
C GLY A 15 1.35 11.21 5.13
N ALA A 16 2.04 12.22 5.69
CA ALA A 16 3.15 12.86 5.00
C ALA A 16 4.24 11.80 4.72
N GLY A 17 4.76 11.74 3.48
CA GLY A 17 5.76 10.74 3.09
C GLY A 17 5.20 9.45 2.50
N MET A 18 3.94 9.45 2.01
CA MET A 18 3.35 8.35 1.24
C MET A 18 2.99 7.09 2.06
N GLY A 19 2.81 7.26 3.38
CA GLY A 19 2.20 6.27 4.25
C GLY A 19 0.68 6.34 4.20
N ILE A 20 0.02 5.21 4.43
CA ILE A 20 -1.43 5.06 4.51
C ILE A 20 -1.77 4.34 5.81
N THR A 21 -2.69 4.92 6.57
CA THR A 21 -3.27 4.30 7.77
C THR A 21 -4.59 3.68 7.37
N ILE A 22 -4.73 2.39 7.67
CA ILE A 22 -5.90 1.57 7.38
C ILE A 22 -6.55 1.23 8.72
N ASP A 23 -7.83 1.55 8.84
CA ASP A 23 -8.68 1.09 9.94
C ASP A 23 -9.14 -0.34 9.65
N THR A 24 -8.57 -1.29 10.39
CA THR A 24 -8.85 -2.72 10.32
C THR A 24 -9.73 -3.14 11.51
N VAL A 25 -10.19 -4.40 11.50
CA VAL A 25 -10.96 -4.95 12.63
C VAL A 25 -10.15 -5.05 13.93
N ASP A 26 -8.82 -5.10 13.83
CA ASP A 26 -7.89 -5.28 14.94
C ASP A 26 -7.25 -3.96 15.39
N GLY A 27 -7.48 -2.86 14.64
CA GLY A 27 -7.04 -1.51 14.96
C GLY A 27 -6.48 -0.75 13.75
N LEU A 28 -5.79 0.35 14.03
CA LEU A 28 -5.16 1.16 13.00
C LEU A 28 -3.79 0.59 12.61
N GLU A 29 -3.60 0.34 11.32
CA GLU A 29 -2.33 -0.12 10.75
C GLU A 29 -1.76 0.89 9.76
N THR A 30 -0.50 1.30 9.96
CA THR A 30 0.19 2.22 9.04
C THR A 30 1.20 1.48 8.19
N VAL A 31 1.03 1.56 6.87
CA VAL A 31 1.91 0.92 5.88
C VAL A 31 2.44 1.95 4.88
N TYR A 32 3.58 1.65 4.25
CA TYR A 32 4.31 2.63 3.45
C TYR A 32 4.58 2.18 2.03
N GLY A 33 4.81 3.16 1.15
CA GLY A 33 5.26 2.89 -0.21
C GLY A 33 4.13 2.91 -1.23
N LEU A 34 3.14 3.80 -1.07
CA LEU A 34 2.13 4.06 -2.10
C LEU A 34 2.73 4.52 -3.44
N GLY A 35 3.97 5.00 -3.46
CA GLY A 35 4.61 5.47 -4.69
C GLY A 35 4.00 6.78 -5.22
N PRO A 36 4.72 7.48 -6.11
CA PRO A 36 4.39 8.83 -6.53
C PRO A 36 3.08 8.90 -7.34
N VAL A 37 2.37 10.02 -7.23
CA VAL A 37 1.06 10.24 -7.89
C VAL A 37 1.09 9.96 -9.40
N TRP A 38 2.20 10.26 -10.08
CA TRP A 38 2.31 10.04 -11.52
C TRP A 38 2.24 8.56 -11.90
N TYR A 39 2.63 7.64 -11.01
CA TYR A 39 2.57 6.20 -11.28
C TYR A 39 1.13 5.70 -11.31
N TRP A 40 0.30 6.18 -10.39
CA TRP A 40 -1.14 5.92 -10.35
C TRP A 40 -1.83 6.41 -11.62
N PHE A 41 -1.56 7.67 -12.01
CA PHE A 41 -2.10 8.25 -13.23
C PHE A 41 -1.70 7.47 -14.49
N ARG A 42 -0.44 7.01 -14.57
CA ARG A 42 0.05 6.23 -15.71
C ARG A 42 -0.65 4.87 -15.86
N ASN A 43 -1.11 4.30 -14.75
CA ASN A 43 -1.82 3.02 -14.71
C ASN A 43 -3.34 3.19 -14.73
N ASP A 44 -3.84 4.40 -15.02
CA ASP A 44 -5.28 4.73 -15.07
C ASP A 44 -6.05 4.36 -13.79
N MET A 45 -5.37 4.41 -12.64
CA MET A 45 -5.95 4.07 -11.35
C MET A 45 -5.96 5.29 -10.43
N ALA A 46 -7.11 5.55 -9.80
CA ALA A 46 -7.23 6.59 -8.79
C ALA A 46 -6.43 6.18 -7.54
N ARG A 47 -5.65 7.12 -7.02
CA ARG A 47 -4.97 6.92 -5.74
C ARG A 47 -6.02 6.90 -4.62
N PRO A 48 -5.97 5.97 -3.66
CA PRO A 48 -6.96 5.87 -2.60
C PRO A 48 -6.98 7.14 -1.76
N VAL A 49 -8.17 7.52 -1.32
CA VAL A 49 -8.43 8.64 -0.42
C VAL A 49 -9.07 8.15 0.88
N VAL A 50 -9.11 9.02 1.89
CA VAL A 50 -9.77 8.72 3.17
C VAL A 50 -11.21 8.29 2.93
N GLY A 51 -11.60 7.17 3.54
CA GLY A 51 -12.92 6.55 3.38
C GLY A 51 -13.00 5.44 2.33
N ASP A 52 -11.98 5.26 1.49
CA ASP A 52 -11.96 4.17 0.52
C ASP A 52 -11.72 2.83 1.20
N ALA A 53 -12.39 1.78 0.73
CA ALA A 53 -12.08 0.41 1.10
C ALA A 53 -10.87 -0.07 0.29
N VAL A 54 -9.86 -0.61 0.98
CA VAL A 54 -8.62 -1.08 0.36
C VAL A 54 -8.21 -2.44 0.90
N GLU A 55 -7.51 -3.19 0.06
CA GLU A 55 -6.76 -4.38 0.44
C GLU A 55 -5.32 -4.18 -0.02
N VAL A 56 -4.35 -4.25 0.90
CA VAL A 56 -2.92 -4.09 0.60
C VAL A 56 -2.18 -5.38 0.90
N VAL A 57 -1.25 -5.74 0.03
CA VAL A 57 -0.27 -6.78 0.29
C VAL A 57 1.02 -6.09 0.72
N VAL A 58 1.52 -6.41 1.90
CA VAL A 58 2.73 -5.82 2.46
C VAL A 58 3.77 -6.88 2.77
N THR A 59 5.04 -6.48 2.80
CA THR A 59 6.14 -7.33 3.27
C THR A 59 7.17 -6.52 4.04
N GLU A 60 7.85 -7.17 4.98
CA GLU A 60 9.02 -6.61 5.63
C GLU A 60 10.26 -6.71 4.75
N ILE A 61 10.99 -5.60 4.63
CA ILE A 61 12.31 -5.58 3.99
C ILE A 61 13.37 -5.22 5.02
N SER A 62 14.53 -5.87 4.96
CA SER A 62 15.58 -5.73 5.98
C SER A 62 16.19 -4.33 6.07
N THR A 63 15.92 -3.46 5.09
CA THR A 63 16.44 -2.09 5.00
C THR A 63 15.42 -1.04 5.47
N SER A 64 14.28 -1.46 6.00
CA SER A 64 13.20 -0.57 6.46
C SER A 64 12.72 -1.03 7.83
N GLU A 65 12.46 -0.09 8.72
CA GLU A 65 11.79 -0.37 10.01
C GLU A 65 10.28 -0.57 9.83
N TYR A 66 9.74 -0.23 8.65
CA TYR A 66 8.32 -0.33 8.34
C TYR A 66 8.05 -1.28 7.18
N PRO A 67 6.92 -2.02 7.21
CA PRO A 67 6.48 -2.84 6.09
C PRO A 67 6.20 -1.97 4.86
N VAL A 68 6.52 -2.52 3.69
CA VAL A 68 6.30 -1.86 2.40
C VAL A 68 5.19 -2.53 1.63
N ILE A 69 4.38 -1.73 0.94
CA ILE A 69 3.30 -2.21 0.07
C ILE A 69 3.89 -2.79 -1.21
N LEU A 70 3.53 -4.04 -1.51
CA LEU A 70 3.80 -4.72 -2.77
C LEU A 70 2.72 -4.41 -3.80
N SER A 71 1.45 -4.53 -3.40
CA SER A 71 0.30 -4.22 -4.24
C SER A 71 -0.86 -3.70 -3.40
N ILE A 72 -1.79 -3.03 -4.07
CA ILE A 72 -2.99 -2.48 -3.45
C ILE A 72 -4.18 -2.64 -4.38
N THR A 73 -5.28 -3.12 -3.81
CA THR A 73 -6.59 -3.18 -4.44
C THR A 73 -7.45 -2.04 -3.90
N VAL A 74 -8.00 -1.22 -4.80
CA VAL A 74 -8.91 -0.12 -4.50
C VAL A 74 -10.17 -0.30 -5.36
N ASN A 75 -11.35 -0.36 -4.75
CA ASN A 75 -12.62 -0.54 -5.47
C ASN A 75 -12.67 -1.75 -6.42
N GLY A 76 -11.87 -2.78 -6.16
CA GLY A 76 -11.79 -4.01 -6.96
C GLY A 76 -10.69 -4.01 -8.04
N ASP A 77 -10.03 -2.88 -8.28
CA ASP A 77 -8.87 -2.80 -9.18
C ASP A 77 -7.56 -2.90 -8.40
N THR A 78 -6.66 -3.77 -8.86
CA THR A 78 -5.36 -4.02 -8.22
C THR A 78 -4.23 -3.36 -8.99
N LEU A 79 -3.37 -2.63 -8.27
CA LEU A 79 -2.12 -2.08 -8.79
C LEU A 79 -0.93 -2.66 -8.04
N ASP A 80 0.00 -3.23 -8.79
CA ASP A 80 1.32 -3.58 -8.29
C ASP A 80 2.17 -2.31 -8.14
N LEU A 81 2.72 -2.14 -6.94
CA LEU A 81 3.56 -1.02 -6.54
C LEU A 81 5.04 -1.43 -6.53
N ARG A 82 5.34 -2.69 -6.21
CA ARG A 82 6.70 -3.23 -6.18
C ARG A 82 6.75 -4.60 -6.83
N ASP A 83 7.91 -4.92 -7.37
CA ASP A 83 8.21 -6.29 -7.80
C ASP A 83 8.19 -7.23 -6.57
N PRO A 84 7.42 -8.32 -6.59
CA PRO A 84 7.19 -9.15 -5.40
C PRO A 84 8.42 -9.98 -4.98
N VAL A 85 9.43 -10.11 -5.85
CA VAL A 85 10.64 -10.89 -5.58
C VAL A 85 11.76 -10.00 -5.07
N THR A 86 11.93 -8.83 -5.68
CA THR A 86 13.03 -7.90 -5.40
C THR A 86 12.62 -6.75 -4.48
N CYS A 87 11.32 -6.56 -4.24
CA CYS A 87 10.72 -5.43 -3.51
C CYS A 87 11.09 -4.06 -4.07
N ARG A 88 11.61 -3.99 -5.30
CA ARG A 88 11.96 -2.73 -5.96
C ARG A 88 10.68 -2.01 -6.41
N PRO A 89 10.62 -0.69 -6.25
CA PRO A 89 9.49 0.09 -6.78
C PRO A 89 9.38 -0.08 -8.30
N LEU A 90 8.15 -0.13 -8.80
CA LEU A 90 7.84 -0.18 -10.23
C LEU A 90 7.77 1.22 -10.88
N TRP A 91 8.11 2.25 -10.11
CA TRP A 91 8.19 3.66 -10.50
C TRP A 91 9.60 4.22 -10.39
#